data_AF-A0A1H5UPX3-F1
#
_entry.id   AF-A0A1H5UPX3-F1
#
_cell.length_a   1.000
_cell.length_b   1.000
_cell.length_c   1.000
_cell.angle_alpha   90.00
_cell.angle_beta   90.00
_cell.angle_gamma   90.00
#
_symmetry.space_group_name_H-M   'P 1'
#
loop_
_entity.id
_entity.type
_entity.pdbx_description
1 polymer ?
#
loop_
_entity_poly.entity_id
_entity_poly.type
_entity_poly.pdbx_seq_one_letter_code
_entity_poly.pdbx_strand_id
1 'polypeptide(L)'
;MATYAYQCADCGPFEVRRPIGTAEPRAECAGCGAPAPRVFTPPLLARTPPAKARALRAQEASAHEPRVVDGVPPAERRPAPPPDPRWAGLPRP
;
A
#
# COMPACT_ATOMS: atom_id res chain seq x y z
N MET A 1 10.09 -15.03 -20.07
CA MET A 1 8.66 -15.41 -20.04
C MET A 1 7.93 -14.49 -19.08
N ALA A 2 6.72 -14.05 -19.43
CA ALA A 2 5.82 -13.27 -18.57
C ALA A 2 4.48 -13.98 -18.42
N THR A 3 3.84 -13.75 -17.29
CA THR A 3 2.49 -14.23 -16.99
C THR A 3 1.49 -13.13 -17.32
N TYR A 4 0.46 -13.47 -18.10
CA TYR A 4 -0.61 -12.55 -18.48
C TYR A 4 -1.94 -13.08 -17.98
N ALA A 5 -2.74 -12.19 -17.39
CA ALA A 5 -4.07 -12.53 -16.86
C ALA A 5 -5.17 -12.28 -17.91
N TYR A 6 -6.14 -13.19 -17.95
CA TYR A 6 -7.33 -13.15 -18.80
C TYR A 6 -8.57 -13.42 -17.95
N GLN A 7 -9.73 -12.94 -18.40
CA GLN A 7 -11.00 -13.11 -17.69
C GLN A 7 -12.03 -13.76 -18.62
N CYS A 8 -12.35 -15.03 -18.39
CA CYS A 8 -13.49 -15.67 -19.04
C CYS A 8 -14.79 -15.18 -18.38
N ALA A 9 -15.84 -14.98 -19.16
CA ALA A 9 -17.15 -14.58 -18.65
C ALA A 9 -17.81 -15.71 -17.83
N ASP A 10 -17.61 -16.97 -18.23
CA ASP A 10 -18.27 -18.13 -17.62
C ASP A 10 -17.39 -18.84 -16.59
N CYS A 11 -16.11 -19.07 -16.91
CA CYS A 11 -15.22 -19.89 -16.08
C CYS A 11 -14.40 -19.08 -15.07
N GLY A 12 -14.30 -17.76 -15.22
CA GLY A 12 -13.51 -16.91 -14.33
C GLY A 12 -12.09 -16.57 -14.85
N PRO A 13 -11.21 -16.04 -13.96
CA PRO A 13 -9.88 -15.60 -14.33
C PRO A 13 -8.92 -16.76 -14.55
N PHE A 14 -7.97 -16.58 -15.46
CA PHE A 14 -6.87 -17.53 -15.69
C PHE A 14 -5.61 -16.83 -16.19
N GLU A 15 -4.48 -17.54 -16.14
CA GLU A 15 -3.17 -17.01 -16.50
C GLU A 15 -2.52 -17.80 -17.65
N VAL A 16 -1.83 -17.09 -18.54
CA VAL A 16 -1.09 -17.66 -19.67
C VAL A 16 0.36 -17.16 -19.65
N ARG A 17 1.33 -18.06 -19.81
CA ARG A 17 2.75 -17.72 -19.90
C ARG A 17 3.16 -17.56 -21.36
N ARG A 18 3.63 -16.38 -21.76
CA ARG A 18 4.15 -16.11 -23.11
C ARG A 18 5.45 -15.30 -23.04
N PRO A 19 6.21 -15.17 -24.14
CA PRO A 19 7.29 -14.19 -24.20
C PRO A 19 6.83 -12.77 -23.80
N ILE A 20 7.77 -11.96 -23.32
CA ILE A 20 7.46 -10.58 -22.95
C ILE A 20 7.06 -9.82 -24.22
N GLY A 21 5.96 -9.08 -24.19
CA GLY A 21 5.46 -8.30 -25.32
C GLY A 21 4.60 -9.06 -26.34
N THR A 22 4.36 -10.36 -26.15
CA THR A 22 3.60 -11.17 -27.12
C THR A 22 2.20 -11.56 -26.64
N ALA A 23 1.65 -10.87 -25.66
CA ALA A 23 0.29 -11.14 -25.19
C ALA A 23 -0.76 -10.65 -26.20
N GLU A 24 -1.65 -11.56 -26.60
CA GLU A 24 -2.79 -11.23 -27.45
C GLU A 24 -3.91 -10.55 -26.65
N PRO A 25 -4.80 -9.79 -27.31
CA PRO A 25 -5.97 -9.18 -26.67
C PRO A 25 -6.94 -10.20 -26.08
N ARG A 26 -6.94 -11.43 -26.61
CA ARG A 26 -7.79 -12.54 -26.16
C ARG A 26 -7.00 -13.84 -26.08
N ALA A 27 -7.43 -14.75 -25.22
CA ALA A 27 -6.92 -16.12 -25.14
C ALA A 27 -8.08 -17.09 -25.00
N GLU A 28 -7.94 -18.31 -25.53
CA GLU A 28 -8.95 -19.36 -25.39
C GLU A 28 -8.99 -19.87 -23.95
N CYS A 29 -10.19 -19.95 -23.39
CA CYS A 29 -10.39 -20.52 -22.05
C CYS A 29 -10.25 -22.04 -22.09
N ALA A 30 -9.39 -22.61 -21.26
CA ALA A 30 -9.22 -24.07 -21.17
C ALA A 30 -10.47 -24.81 -20.63
N GLY A 31 -11.41 -24.11 -19.99
CA GLY A 31 -12.65 -24.68 -19.48
C GLY A 31 -13.76 -24.77 -20.52
N CYS A 32 -14.08 -23.67 -21.19
CA CYS A 32 -15.22 -23.59 -22.12
C CYS A 32 -14.84 -23.33 -23.59
N GLY A 33 -13.56 -23.11 -23.91
CA GLY A 33 -13.09 -22.75 -25.25
C GLY A 33 -13.44 -21.32 -25.70
N ALA A 34 -14.23 -20.58 -24.92
CA ALA A 34 -14.62 -19.23 -25.29
C ALA A 34 -13.43 -18.25 -25.25
N PRO A 35 -13.40 -17.24 -26.13
CA PRO A 35 -12.33 -16.25 -26.17
C PRO A 35 -12.47 -15.28 -24.99
N ALA A 36 -11.49 -15.28 -24.09
CA ALA A 36 -11.46 -14.43 -22.91
C ALA A 36 -10.59 -13.18 -23.15
N PRO A 37 -11.07 -11.96 -22.86
CA PRO A 37 -10.25 -10.75 -22.94
C PRO A 37 -9.10 -10.75 -21.94
N ARG A 38 -7.97 -10.17 -22.35
CA ARG A 38 -6.85 -9.87 -21.47
C ARG A 38 -7.28 -8.83 -20.43
N VAL A 39 -6.91 -9.05 -19.18
CA VAL A 39 -7.11 -8.09 -18.10
C VAL A 39 -5.78 -7.57 -17.58
N PHE A 40 -5.75 -6.29 -17.27
CA PHE A 40 -4.61 -5.67 -16.60
C PHE A 40 -4.90 -5.66 -15.11
N THR A 41 -4.31 -6.60 -14.39
CA THR A 41 -4.33 -6.56 -12.92
C THR A 41 -3.56 -5.32 -12.48
N PRO A 42 -4.04 -4.55 -11.50
CA PRO A 42 -3.35 -3.35 -11.02
C PRO A 42 -1.96 -3.73 -10.51
N PRO A 43 -0.88 -3.46 -11.29
CA PRO A 43 0.44 -3.87 -10.87
C PRO A 43 0.90 -2.91 -9.78
N LEU A 44 1.39 -3.45 -8.66
CA LEU A 44 2.12 -2.68 -7.67
C LEU A 44 1.32 -1.54 -7.00
N LEU A 45 -0.01 -1.63 -6.92
CA LEU A 45 -0.77 -0.68 -6.11
C LEU A 45 -0.42 -0.88 -4.63
N ALA A 46 0.17 0.14 -4.01
CA ALA A 46 0.37 0.19 -2.57
C ALA A 46 -0.99 0.31 -1.89
N ARG A 47 -1.59 -0.84 -1.54
CA ARG A 47 -2.87 -0.91 -0.82
C ARG A 47 -2.73 -0.69 0.69
N THR A 48 -1.50 -0.67 1.19
CA THR A 48 -1.21 -0.46 2.61
C THR A 48 -0.88 1.02 2.84
N PRO A 49 -1.54 1.70 3.80
CA PRO A 49 -1.20 3.07 4.15
C PRO A 49 0.30 3.20 4.49
N PRO A 50 0.97 4.29 4.07
CA PRO A 50 2.42 4.42 4.17
C PRO A 50 2.92 4.34 5.61
N ALA A 51 2.18 4.89 6.58
CA ALA A 51 2.50 4.80 8.00
C ALA A 51 2.52 3.35 8.50
N LYS A 52 1.52 2.56 8.13
CA LYS A 52 1.43 1.13 8.48
C LYS A 52 2.56 0.32 7.82
N ALA A 53 2.85 0.59 6.55
CA ALA A 53 3.96 -0.08 5.86
C ALA A 53 5.32 0.24 6.51
N ARG A 54 5.54 1.48 6.95
CA ARG A 54 6.77 1.86 7.68
C ARG A 54 6.87 1.15 9.04
N ALA A 55 5.77 1.09 9.79
CA ALA A 55 5.75 0.41 11.08
C ALA A 55 6.05 -1.09 10.96
N LEU A 56 5.46 -1.77 9.97
CA LEU A 56 5.72 -3.20 9.72
C LEU A 56 7.18 -3.45 9.38
N ARG A 57 7.75 -2.67 8.45
CA ARG A 57 9.17 -2.79 8.09
C ARG A 57 10.11 -2.54 9.28
N ALA A 58 9.80 -1.56 10.13
CA ALA A 58 10.58 -1.30 11.33
C ALA A 58 10.50 -2.46 12.32
N GLN A 59 9.33 -3.08 12.47
CA GLN A 59 9.15 -4.24 13.33
C GLN A 59 9.92 -5.46 12.79
N GLU A 60 9.83 -5.75 11.49
CA GLU A 60 10.60 -6.83 10.84
C GLU A 60 12.12 -6.62 11.02
N ALA A 61 12.62 -5.41 10.77
CA ALA A 61 14.03 -5.07 10.92
C ALA A 61 14.52 -5.20 12.37
N SER A 62 13.67 -4.92 13.36
CA SER A 62 14.07 -4.90 14.78
C SER A 62 14.64 -6.23 15.31
N ALA A 63 14.34 -7.35 14.66
CA ALA A 63 14.89 -8.66 15.02
C ALA A 63 16.41 -8.78 14.77
N HIS A 64 16.94 -8.05 13.79
CA HIS A 64 18.32 -8.17 13.33
C HIS A 64 19.08 -6.84 13.35
N GLU A 65 18.36 -5.73 13.18
CA GLU A 65 18.89 -4.37 13.09
C GLU A 65 18.00 -3.38 13.87
N PRO A 66 17.92 -3.50 15.20
CA PRO A 66 17.10 -2.60 16.01
C PRO A 66 17.65 -1.18 15.97
N ARG A 67 16.80 -0.22 15.58
CA ARG A 67 17.14 1.19 15.68
C ARG A 67 17.04 1.65 17.13
N VAL A 68 18.18 1.95 17.74
CA VAL A 68 18.27 2.56 19.07
C VAL A 68 18.34 4.09 18.95
N VAL A 69 17.90 4.79 19.98
CA VAL A 69 18.03 6.24 20.10
C VAL A 69 18.94 6.55 21.29
N ASP A 70 19.90 7.46 21.11
CA ASP A 70 20.84 7.86 22.17
C ASP A 70 20.26 8.96 23.09
N GLY A 71 19.02 9.37 22.84
CA GLY A 71 18.33 10.40 23.59
C GLY A 71 16.86 10.51 23.22
N VAL A 72 16.10 11.23 24.04
CA VAL A 72 14.67 11.47 23.80
C VAL A 72 14.52 12.38 22.59
N PRO A 73 13.82 11.96 21.51
CA PRO A 73 13.57 12.83 20.38
C PRO A 73 12.78 14.06 20.83
N PRO A 74 13.04 15.24 20.25
CA PRO A 74 12.33 16.45 20.61
C PRO A 74 10.83 16.24 20.40
N ALA A 75 10.03 16.55 21.41
CA ALA A 75 8.59 16.44 21.31
C ALA A 75 8.10 17.30 20.14
N GLU A 76 7.24 16.73 19.29
CA GLU A 76 6.51 17.53 18.30
C GLU A 76 5.76 18.64 19.05
N ARG A 77 6.01 19.90 18.66
CA ARG A 77 5.38 21.05 19.29
C ARG A 77 3.89 21.03 18.97
N ARG A 78 3.09 20.45 19.86
CA ARG A 78 1.65 20.68 19.84
C ARG A 78 1.42 22.16 20.16
N PRO A 79 0.63 22.90 19.36
CA PRO A 79 0.28 24.27 19.71
C PRO A 79 -0.32 24.29 21.12
N ALA A 80 0.11 25.26 21.92
CA ALA A 80 -0.45 25.45 23.24
C ALA A 80 -1.96 25.74 23.10
N PRO A 81 -2.81 25.20 23.99
CA PRO A 81 -4.20 25.65 24.04
C PRO A 81 -4.24 27.16 24.25
N PRO A 82 -5.25 27.86 23.71
CA PRO A 82 -5.41 29.29 23.94
C PRO A 82 -5.50 29.58 25.45
N PRO A 83 -4.96 30.71 25.93
CA PRO A 83 -5.04 31.07 27.34
C PRO A 83 -6.49 31.24 27.79
N ASP A 84 -6.80 30.89 29.04
CA ASP A 84 -8.16 31.04 29.58
C ASP A 84 -8.55 32.53 29.58
N PRO A 85 -9.68 32.92 28.96
CA PRO A 85 -10.12 34.32 28.92
C PRO A 85 -10.31 34.95 30.31
N ARG A 86 -10.52 34.15 31.36
CA ARG A 86 -10.61 34.64 32.76
C ARG A 86 -9.31 35.25 33.27
N TRP A 87 -8.17 34.93 32.65
CA TRP A 87 -6.87 35.49 33.03
C TRP A 87 -6.74 36.99 32.69
N ALA A 88 -7.59 37.52 31.81
CA ALA A 88 -7.61 38.94 31.48
C ALA A 88 -7.97 39.84 32.68
N GLY A 89 -8.68 39.29 33.68
CA GLY A 89 -9.10 40.01 34.88
C GLY A 89 -8.17 39.87 36.09
N LEU A 90 -7.07 39.11 35.98
CA LEU A 90 -6.14 38.94 37.09
C LEU A 90 -5.28 40.21 37.28
N PRO A 91 -5.04 40.65 38.52
CA PRO A 91 -4.14 41.77 38.78
C PRO A 91 -2.75 41.41 38.26
N ARG A 92 -2.16 42.32 37.49
CA ARG A 92 -0.80 42.14 36.96
C ARG A 92 0.22 42.41 38.08
N PRO A 93 1.31 41.61 38.16
CA PRO A 93 2.41 41.87 39.07
C PRO A 93 3.12 43.19 38.75
#